data_AF-A0A2U1MW87-F1
#
_entry.id   AF-A0A2U1MW87-F1
#
_cell.length_a   1.000
_cell.length_b   1.000
_cell.length_c   1.000
_cell.angle_alpha   90.00
_cell.angle_beta   90.00
_cell.angle_gamma   90.00
#
_symmetry.space_group_name_H-M   'P 1'
#
loop_
_entity.id
_entity.type
_entity.pdbx_description
1 polymer ?
#
loop_
_entity_poly.entity_id
_entity_poly.type
_entity_poly.pdbx_seq_one_letter_code
_entity_poly.pdbx_strand_id
1 'polypeptide(L)'
;MLPSPPLDDAGGDVRNAYVKFYNEQLEELKTMFQQQADQELFETVKAFHTCKEEVGQSISSYVLKMKGYLDQLERLIYPIPPVFWVNLILNSLTKDYDAFVMNYNMHSMGKTIP
;
A
#
# COMPACT_ATOMS: atom_id res chain seq x y z
N MET A 1 -17.29 16.41 19.89
CA MET A 1 -16.42 16.44 21.08
C MET A 1 -16.59 15.11 21.80
N LEU A 2 -15.51 14.46 22.21
CA LEU A 2 -15.60 13.24 23.03
C LEU A 2 -16.20 13.60 24.40
N PRO A 3 -17.14 12.80 24.94
CA PRO A 3 -17.71 13.04 26.26
C PRO A 3 -16.65 12.86 27.36
N SER A 4 -16.79 13.63 28.43
CA SER A 4 -15.89 13.54 29.59
C SER A 4 -16.06 12.20 30.30
N PRO A 5 -14.99 11.58 30.83
CA PRO A 5 -15.08 10.36 31.60
C PRO A 5 -16.01 10.52 32.81
N PRO A 6 -16.78 9.47 33.19
CA PRO A 6 -17.61 9.49 34.38
C PRO A 6 -16.75 9.56 35.67
N LEU A 7 -17.28 10.22 36.70
CA LEU A 7 -16.66 10.32 38.03
C LEU A 7 -16.48 8.94 38.69
N ASP A 8 -15.56 8.86 39.66
CA ASP A 8 -15.21 7.60 40.35
C ASP A 8 -16.35 7.00 41.21
N ASP A 9 -17.38 7.78 41.50
CA ASP A 9 -18.60 7.36 42.22
C ASP A 9 -19.78 7.05 41.29
N ALA A 10 -19.61 7.19 39.97
CA ALA A 10 -20.68 6.96 39.01
C ALA A 10 -21.15 5.49 39.03
N GLY A 11 -22.47 5.30 39.00
CA GLY A 11 -23.10 3.99 38.97
C GLY A 11 -22.67 3.15 37.77
N GLY A 12 -22.70 1.81 37.94
CA GLY A 12 -22.24 0.85 36.92
C GLY A 12 -22.87 1.07 35.54
N ASP A 13 -24.15 1.47 35.48
CA ASP A 13 -24.85 1.75 34.22
C ASP A 13 -24.26 2.95 33.46
N VAL A 14 -23.85 4.00 34.16
CA VAL A 14 -23.25 5.20 33.55
C VAL A 14 -21.87 4.86 32.98
N ARG A 15 -21.08 4.07 33.71
CA ARG A 15 -19.77 3.59 33.24
C ARG A 15 -19.91 2.68 32.01
N ASN A 16 -20.87 1.76 32.03
CA ASN A 16 -21.12 0.86 30.91
C ASN A 16 -21.58 1.63 29.66
N ALA A 17 -22.44 2.65 29.82
CA ALA A 17 -22.87 3.52 28.73
C ALA A 17 -21.70 4.30 28.12
N TYR A 18 -20.79 4.81 28.96
CA TYR A 18 -19.59 5.53 28.50
C TYR A 18 -18.65 4.63 27.70
N VAL A 19 -18.35 3.42 28.21
CA VAL A 19 -17.50 2.45 27.51
C VAL A 19 -18.13 2.02 26.19
N LYS A 20 -19.45 1.78 26.17
CA LYS A 20 -20.18 1.46 24.95
C LYS A 20 -20.04 2.56 23.90
N PHE A 21 -20.31 3.81 24.28
CA PHE A 21 -20.16 4.97 23.40
C PHE A 21 -18.72 5.08 22.86
N TYR A 22 -17.71 4.95 23.72
CA TYR A 22 -16.31 5.03 23.32
C TYR A 22 -15.95 3.94 22.31
N ASN A 23 -16.38 2.70 22.55
CA ASN A 23 -16.14 1.59 21.64
C ASN A 23 -16.84 1.80 20.29
N GLU A 24 -18.09 2.27 20.27
CA GLU A 24 -18.80 2.59 19.03
C GLU A 24 -18.04 3.64 18.20
N GLN A 25 -17.56 4.73 18.82
CA GLN A 25 -16.77 5.75 18.14
C GLN A 25 -15.41 5.23 17.65
N LEU A 26 -14.76 4.38 18.44
CA LEU A 26 -13.50 3.76 18.03
C LEU A 26 -13.70 2.82 16.83
N GLU A 27 -14.77 2.02 16.82
CA GLU A 27 -15.10 1.13 15.71
C GLU A 27 -15.52 1.90 14.45
N GLU A 28 -16.26 3.00 14.59
CA GLU A 28 -16.55 3.91 13.48
C GLU A 28 -15.25 4.45 12.87
N LEU A 29 -14.33 4.94 13.70
CA LEU A 29 -13.05 5.48 13.23
C LEU A 29 -12.19 4.42 12.53
N LYS A 30 -12.09 3.21 13.11
CA LYS A 30 -11.40 2.08 12.48
C LYS A 30 -12.01 1.73 11.13
N THR A 31 -13.34 1.72 11.05
CA THR A 31 -14.07 1.41 9.81
C THR A 31 -13.77 2.45 8.74
N MET A 32 -13.79 3.73 9.08
CA MET A 32 -13.46 4.81 8.13
C MET A 32 -12.02 4.70 7.62
N PHE A 33 -11.04 4.47 8.51
CA PHE A 33 -9.65 4.30 8.08
C PHE A 33 -9.44 3.04 7.25
N GLN A 34 -10.12 1.94 7.58
CA GLN A 34 -10.04 0.71 6.78
C GLN A 34 -10.64 0.93 5.38
N GLN A 35 -11.81 1.56 5.28
CA GLN A 35 -12.42 1.88 3.98
C GLN A 35 -11.52 2.79 3.15
N GLN A 36 -10.86 3.77 3.78
CA GLN A 36 -9.91 4.62 3.09
C GLN A 36 -8.68 3.84 2.60
N ALA A 37 -8.12 2.95 3.42
CA ALA A 37 -7.00 2.10 3.04
C ALA A 37 -7.38 1.14 1.90
N ASP A 38 -8.57 0.55 1.94
CA ASP A 38 -9.07 -0.35 0.90
C ASP A 38 -9.29 0.38 -0.43
N GLN A 39 -9.83 1.60 -0.37
CA GLN A 39 -10.01 2.46 -1.55
C GLN A 39 -8.65 2.87 -2.14
N GLU A 40 -7.70 3.30 -1.30
CA GLU A 40 -6.34 3.66 -1.73
C GLU A 40 -5.65 2.45 -2.36
N LEU A 41 -5.77 1.27 -1.75
CA LEU A 41 -5.23 0.02 -2.28
C LEU A 41 -5.79 -0.28 -3.68
N PHE A 42 -7.12 -0.19 -3.84
CA PHE A 42 -7.77 -0.42 -5.13
C PHE A 42 -7.29 0.56 -6.20
N GLU A 43 -7.17 1.84 -5.87
CA GLU A 43 -6.70 2.88 -6.78
C GLU A 43 -5.23 2.67 -7.16
N THR A 44 -4.36 2.34 -6.22
CA THR A 44 -2.94 2.07 -6.49
C THR A 44 -2.78 0.82 -7.35
N VAL A 45 -3.50 -0.27 -7.08
CA VAL A 45 -3.48 -1.48 -7.93
C VAL A 45 -3.96 -1.16 -9.34
N LYS A 46 -5.03 -0.37 -9.47
CA LYS A 46 -5.54 0.06 -10.77
C LYS A 46 -4.52 0.93 -11.52
N ALA A 47 -3.86 1.86 -10.84
CA ALA A 47 -2.82 2.72 -11.42
C ALA A 47 -1.60 1.89 -11.87
N PHE A 48 -1.18 0.92 -11.05
CA PHE A 48 -0.12 -0.01 -11.38
C PHE A 48 -0.43 -0.83 -12.65
N HIS A 49 -1.61 -1.47 -12.71
CA HIS A 49 -2.03 -2.28 -13.84
C HIS A 49 -2.23 -1.50 -15.14
N THR A 50 -2.61 -0.22 -15.04
CA THR A 50 -2.82 0.65 -16.20
C THR A 50 -1.57 1.39 -16.63
N CYS A 51 -0.50 1.36 -15.81
CA CYS A 51 0.78 2.00 -16.10
C CYS A 51 1.50 1.28 -17.25
N LYS A 52 1.46 1.91 -18.42
CA LYS A 52 2.21 1.50 -19.59
C LYS A 52 3.39 2.42 -19.81
N GLU A 53 4.41 1.88 -20.46
CA GLU A 53 5.53 2.66 -20.91
C GLU A 53 5.10 3.64 -22.01
N GLU A 54 5.57 4.88 -21.91
CA GLU A 54 5.31 5.93 -22.90
C GLU A 54 6.38 5.93 -24.00
N VAL A 55 6.01 6.23 -25.24
CA VAL A 55 6.96 6.25 -26.36
C VAL A 55 8.06 7.28 -26.10
N GLY A 56 9.31 6.83 -26.08
CA GLY A 56 10.48 7.68 -25.78
C GLY A 56 10.76 7.92 -24.30
N GLN A 57 10.01 7.28 -23.40
CA GLN A 57 10.31 7.26 -21.97
C GLN A 57 11.61 6.49 -21.70
N SER A 58 12.42 6.95 -20.75
CA SER A 58 13.56 6.16 -20.30
C SER A 58 13.13 5.02 -19.37
N ILE A 59 13.80 3.87 -19.46
CA ILE A 59 13.60 2.73 -18.56
C ILE A 59 13.66 3.17 -17.10
N SER A 60 14.64 4.01 -16.74
CA SER A 60 14.83 4.46 -15.36
C SER A 60 13.62 5.25 -14.84
N SER A 61 13.02 6.11 -15.68
CA SER A 61 11.81 6.85 -15.36
C SER A 61 10.63 5.91 -15.16
N TYR A 62 10.46 4.93 -16.06
CA TYR A 62 9.40 3.93 -15.95
C TYR A 62 9.54 3.07 -14.68
N VAL A 63 10.75 2.57 -14.40
CA VAL A 63 11.05 1.77 -13.21
C VAL A 63 10.79 2.55 -11.92
N LEU A 64 11.17 3.82 -11.85
CA LEU A 64 10.87 4.68 -10.69
C LEU A 64 9.37 4.88 -10.49
N LYS A 65 8.61 5.09 -11.58
CA LYS A 65 7.15 5.22 -11.52
C LYS A 65 6.50 3.92 -11.01
N MET A 66 6.94 2.77 -11.52
CA MET A 66 6.45 1.47 -11.06
C MET A 66 6.80 1.24 -9.59
N LYS A 67 8.06 1.50 -9.18
CA LYS A 67 8.49 1.40 -7.78
C LYS A 67 7.62 2.25 -6.85
N GLY A 68 7.27 3.47 -7.24
CA GLY A 68 6.39 4.34 -6.45
C GLY A 68 5.04 3.72 -6.12
N TYR A 69 4.41 3.02 -7.07
CA TYR A 69 3.19 2.26 -6.79
C TYR A 69 3.44 1.08 -5.86
N LEU A 70 4.54 0.36 -6.02
CA LEU A 70 4.87 -0.79 -5.17
C LEU A 70 5.19 -0.37 -3.74
N ASP A 71 5.86 0.77 -3.54
CA ASP A 71 6.10 1.36 -2.21
C ASP A 71 4.76 1.73 -1.53
N GLN A 72 3.81 2.27 -2.29
CA GLN A 72 2.45 2.55 -1.78
C GLN A 72 1.71 1.27 -1.41
N LEU A 73 1.80 0.22 -2.23
CA LEU A 73 1.20 -1.08 -1.92
C LEU A 73 1.84 -1.67 -0.66
N GLU A 74 3.17 -1.68 -0.55
CA GLU A 74 3.87 -2.22 0.62
C GLU A 74 3.43 -1.55 1.94
N ARG A 75 3.14 -0.25 1.90
CA ARG A 75 2.58 0.50 3.04
C ARG A 75 1.17 0.03 3.42
N LEU A 76 0.36 -0.41 2.45
CA LEU A 76 -1.05 -0.76 2.62
C LEU A 76 -1.28 -2.25 2.95
N ILE A 77 -0.46 -3.17 2.40
CA ILE A 77 -0.71 -4.63 2.44
C ILE A 77 0.37 -5.46 3.13
N TYR A 78 1.21 -4.85 3.98
CA TYR A 78 2.39 -5.45 4.66
C TYR A 78 3.63 -5.59 3.75
N PRO A 79 4.84 -5.71 4.33
CA PRO A 79 6.09 -5.86 3.59
C PRO A 79 6.04 -7.01 2.58
N ILE A 80 6.40 -6.70 1.34
CA ILE A 80 6.40 -7.67 0.24
C ILE A 80 7.85 -7.95 -0.16
N PRO A 81 8.23 -9.23 -0.34
CA PRO A 81 9.62 -9.58 -0.66
C PRO A 81 10.14 -8.82 -1.89
N PRO A 82 11.36 -8.23 -1.84
CA PRO A 82 11.91 -7.43 -2.95
C PRO A 82 11.92 -8.18 -4.29
N VAL A 83 12.15 -9.51 -4.25
CA VAL A 83 12.12 -10.37 -5.44
C VAL A 83 10.77 -10.34 -6.17
N PHE A 84 9.66 -10.20 -5.43
CA PHE A 84 8.33 -10.16 -6.01
C PHE A 84 8.11 -8.88 -6.82
N TRP A 85 8.46 -7.74 -6.25
CA TRP A 85 8.35 -6.43 -6.91
C TRP A 85 9.29 -6.31 -8.12
N VAL A 86 10.53 -6.79 -8.01
CA VAL A 86 11.47 -6.83 -9.15
C VAL A 86 10.88 -7.65 -10.30
N ASN A 87 10.32 -8.83 -10.01
CA ASN A 87 9.68 -9.65 -11.04
C ASN A 87 8.49 -8.92 -11.68
N LEU A 88 7.67 -8.21 -10.89
CA LEU A 88 6.55 -7.44 -11.42
C LEU A 88 6.99 -6.32 -12.36
N ILE A 89 8.04 -5.58 -12.01
CA ILE A 89 8.61 -4.53 -12.87
C ILE A 89 9.20 -5.13 -14.16
N LEU A 90 9.95 -6.23 -14.05
CA LEU A 90 10.55 -6.88 -15.23
C LEU A 90 9.48 -7.41 -16.20
N ASN A 91 8.36 -7.94 -15.70
CA ASN A 91 7.26 -8.43 -16.52
C ASN A 91 6.39 -7.31 -17.11
N SER A 92 6.48 -6.08 -16.60
CA SER A 92 5.71 -4.94 -17.13
C SER A 92 6.42 -4.20 -18.26
N LEU A 93 7.73 -4.43 -18.42
CA LEU A 93 8.52 -3.84 -19.51
C LEU A 93 8.05 -4.38 -20.87
N THR A 94 8.11 -3.51 -21.88
CA THR A 94 7.79 -3.89 -23.26
C THR A 94 8.91 -4.75 -23.86
N LYS A 95 8.61 -5.49 -24.94
CA LYS A 95 9.57 -6.37 -25.62
C LYS A 95 10.80 -5.65 -26.14
N ASP A 96 10.71 -4.33 -26.35
CA ASP A 96 11.83 -3.48 -26.77
C ASP A 96 12.98 -3.52 -25.74
N TYR A 97 12.72 -4.00 -24.52
CA TYR A 97 13.70 -4.14 -23.44
C TYR A 97 14.02 -5.59 -23.07
N ASP A 98 13.66 -6.57 -23.91
CA ASP A 98 14.00 -7.99 -23.69
C ASP A 98 15.52 -8.18 -23.46
N ALA A 99 16.35 -7.42 -24.16
CA ALA A 99 17.81 -7.44 -23.98
C ALA A 99 18.23 -6.99 -22.56
N PHE A 100 17.57 -5.97 -22.01
CA PHE A 100 17.81 -5.52 -20.63
C PHE A 100 17.36 -6.59 -19.62
N VAL A 101 16.18 -7.18 -19.83
CA VAL A 101 15.65 -8.25 -18.97
C VAL A 101 16.57 -9.47 -18.98
N MET A 102 17.04 -9.90 -20.16
CA MET A 102 18.02 -10.99 -20.29
C MET A 102 19.33 -10.66 -19.58
N ASN A 103 19.83 -9.43 -19.73
CA ASN A 103 21.04 -8.98 -19.07
C ASN A 103 20.89 -8.98 -17.53
N TYR A 104 19.75 -8.51 -17.01
CA TYR A 104 19.44 -8.57 -15.59
C TYR A 104 19.40 -10.01 -15.08
N ASN A 105 18.68 -10.89 -15.78
CA ASN A 105 18.54 -12.30 -15.42
C ASN A 105 19.89 -13.04 -15.40
N MET A 106 20.83 -12.69 -16.28
CA MET A 106 22.16 -13.32 -16.33
C MET A 106 23.16 -12.77 -15.32
N HIS A 107 23.11 -11.47 -14.98
CA HIS A 107 24.20 -10.80 -14.26
C HIS A 107 23.81 -10.19 -12.89
N SER A 108 22.51 -10.08 -12.60
CA SER A 108 21.99 -9.32 -11.45
C SER A 108 20.96 -10.07 -10.61
N MET A 109 20.63 -11.32 -10.94
CA MET A 109 19.82 -12.21 -10.09
C MET A 109 20.42 -12.28 -8.68
N GLY A 110 19.69 -11.77 -7.68
CA GLY A 110 20.10 -11.77 -6.26
C GLY A 110 20.78 -10.49 -5.76
N LYS A 111 20.97 -9.47 -6.62
CA LYS A 111 21.41 -8.14 -6.16
C LYS A 111 20.20 -7.31 -5.74
N THR A 112 20.26 -6.71 -4.56
CA THR A 112 19.24 -5.75 -4.10
C THR A 112 19.43 -4.43 -4.84
N ILE A 113 18.34 -3.89 -5.39
CA ILE A 113 18.32 -2.50 -5.85
C ILE A 113 18.36 -1.63 -4.58
N PRO A 114 19.36 -0.73 -4.42
CA PRO A 114 19.46 0.13 -3.24
C PRO A 114 18.28 1.10 -3.12
#